data_AF-A0A7Y0TLK2-F1
#
_entry.id   AF-A0A7Y0TLK2-F1
#
_cell.length_a   1.000
_cell.length_b   1.000
_cell.length_c   1.000
_cell.angle_alpha   90.00
_cell.angle_beta   90.00
_cell.angle_gamma   90.00
#
_symmetry.space_group_name_H-M   'P 1'
#
loop_
_entity.id
_entity.type
_entity.pdbx_description
1 polymer ?
#
loop_
_entity_poly.entity_id
_entity_poly.type
_entity_poly.pdbx_seq_one_letter_code
_entity_poly.pdbx_strand_id
1 'polypeptide(L)'
;MAFYATEMETSKIKFKAVFQQISSLQESWQFSTVNSRDVDFLDFRQRSEWLQYTGLHDKDGHEIYEGDLLQWADYIVEVVFDSGSFKVLNDGNSDMLLWYCVPECEVIGNKYEKDIKP
;
A
#
# COMPACT_ATOMS: atom_id res chain seq x y z
N MET A 1 -17.05 2.75 -36.95
CA MET A 1 -17.17 2.22 -35.57
C MET A 1 -15.75 1.97 -35.10
N ALA A 2 -15.17 2.91 -34.35
CA ALA A 2 -13.80 2.80 -33.88
C ALA A 2 -13.82 2.16 -32.49
N PHE A 3 -13.12 1.03 -32.35
CA PHE A 3 -12.85 0.44 -31.05
C PHE A 3 -11.76 1.28 -30.39
N TYR A 4 -12.13 2.09 -29.40
CA TYR A 4 -11.14 2.68 -28.50
C TYR A 4 -10.67 1.55 -27.58
N ALA A 5 -9.46 1.05 -27.80
CA ALA A 5 -8.75 0.38 -26.73
C ALA A 5 -8.53 1.46 -25.65
N THR A 6 -9.24 1.35 -24.53
CA THR A 6 -8.85 2.08 -23.32
C THR A 6 -7.42 1.67 -23.02
N GLU A 7 -6.46 2.58 -23.23
CA GLU A 7 -5.12 2.41 -22.69
C GLU A 7 -5.29 2.05 -21.22
N MET A 8 -4.77 0.90 -20.81
CA MET A 8 -4.58 0.66 -19.39
C MET A 8 -3.74 1.83 -18.88
N GLU A 9 -4.31 2.63 -17.99
CA GLU A 9 -3.58 3.66 -17.26
C GLU A 9 -2.56 2.96 -16.37
N THR A 10 -1.42 2.61 -16.94
CA THR A 10 -0.32 1.91 -16.26
C THR A 10 0.24 2.71 -15.09
N SER A 11 -0.11 4.00 -15.00
CA SER A 11 0.05 4.87 -13.82
C SER A 11 -0.66 4.35 -12.56
N LYS A 12 -1.59 3.40 -12.69
CA LYS A 12 -2.33 2.80 -11.56
C LYS A 12 -1.65 1.57 -10.95
N ILE A 13 -0.60 1.04 -11.57
CA ILE A 13 0.18 -0.06 -10.97
C ILE A 13 1.42 0.53 -10.31
N LYS A 14 1.28 0.83 -9.01
CA LYS A 14 2.29 1.47 -8.17
C LYS A 14 2.66 0.56 -7.02
N PHE A 15 3.91 0.65 -6.59
CA PHE A 15 4.44 -0.08 -5.44
C PHE A 15 5.20 0.88 -4.54
N LYS A 16 5.17 0.66 -3.23
CA LYS A 16 6.01 1.35 -2.25
C LYS A 16 6.82 0.36 -1.41
N ALA A 17 8.00 0.75 -0.98
CA ALA A 17 8.80 -0.02 -0.02
C ALA A 17 9.63 0.93 0.85
N VAL A 18 9.95 0.50 2.07
CA VAL A 18 10.85 1.21 2.97
C VAL A 18 12.29 0.87 2.57
N PHE A 19 13.07 1.91 2.32
CA PHE A 19 14.51 1.83 2.12
C PHE A 19 15.23 2.61 3.21
N GLN A 20 16.36 2.05 3.66
CA GLN A 20 17.30 2.71 4.56
C GLN A 20 18.52 3.15 3.80
N GLN A 21 18.89 4.42 3.90
CA GLN A 21 20.15 4.91 3.34
C GLN A 21 21.33 4.33 4.15
N ILE A 22 22.33 3.78 3.46
CA ILE A 22 23.46 3.08 4.11
C ILE A 22 24.30 4.03 4.98
N SER A 23 24.49 5.27 4.52
CA SER A 23 25.37 6.25 5.18
C SER A 23 24.74 6.89 6.43
N SER A 24 23.47 7.28 6.36
CA SER A 24 22.77 8.01 7.42
C SER A 24 21.90 7.13 8.30
N LEU A 25 21.61 5.89 7.86
CA LEU A 25 20.64 4.97 8.44
C LEU A 25 19.20 5.52 8.46
N GLN A 26 18.93 6.63 7.77
CA GLN A 26 17.60 7.20 7.64
C GLN A 26 16.71 6.31 6.77
N GLU A 27 15.49 6.05 7.23
CA GLU A 27 14.48 5.27 6.51
C GLU A 27 13.52 6.21 5.76
N SER A 28 13.10 5.80 4.57
CA SER A 28 12.12 6.53 3.75
C SER A 28 11.34 5.60 2.83
N TRP A 29 10.10 5.96 2.53
CA TRP A 29 9.30 5.29 1.52
C TRP A 29 9.81 5.66 0.11
N GLN A 30 10.08 4.62 -0.68
CA GLN A 30 10.41 4.75 -2.09
C GLN A 30 9.28 4.16 -2.92
N PHE A 31 8.95 4.84 -4.02
CA PHE A 31 7.83 4.49 -4.88
C PHE A 31 8.34 4.07 -6.25
N SER A 32 7.72 3.04 -6.82
CA SER A 32 8.03 2.56 -8.16
C SER A 32 6.75 2.22 -8.92
N THR A 33 6.85 2.21 -10.24
CA THR A 33 5.77 1.82 -11.15
C THR A 33 6.30 0.79 -12.15
N VAL A 34 5.42 0.07 -12.84
CA VAL A 34 5.82 -0.92 -13.84
C VAL A 34 6.57 -0.33 -15.05
N ASN A 35 6.57 0.99 -15.22
CA ASN A 35 7.30 1.68 -16.29
C ASN A 35 8.54 2.44 -15.80
N SER A 36 8.86 2.37 -14.50
CA SER A 36 10.08 2.96 -13.96
C SER A 36 11.28 2.17 -14.48
N ARG A 37 12.10 2.78 -15.35
CA ARG A 37 13.26 2.13 -15.98
C ARG A 37 14.58 2.35 -15.24
N ASP A 38 14.65 3.41 -14.43
CA ASP A 38 15.86 3.84 -13.76
C ASP A 38 15.61 3.91 -12.24
N VAL A 39 15.68 2.76 -11.58
CA VAL A 39 15.67 2.70 -10.12
C VAL A 39 17.01 2.18 -9.63
N ASP A 40 17.92 3.10 -9.32
CA ASP A 40 19.24 2.79 -8.79
C ASP A 40 19.20 2.88 -7.26
N PHE A 41 19.48 1.76 -6.60
CA PHE A 41 19.42 1.62 -5.13
C PHE A 41 20.78 1.30 -4.51
N LEU A 42 21.89 1.58 -5.20
CA LEU A 42 23.24 1.21 -4.73
C LEU A 42 23.58 1.73 -3.31
N ASP A 43 23.04 2.88 -2.92
CA ASP A 43 23.26 3.50 -1.60
C ASP A 43 22.19 3.13 -0.54
N PHE A 44 21.28 2.22 -0.86
CA PHE A 44 20.15 1.88 0.00
C PHE A 44 20.06 0.38 0.32
N ARG A 45 19.49 0.09 1.49
CA ARG A 45 19.06 -1.25 1.90
C ARG A 45 17.55 -1.30 1.95
N GLN A 46 16.95 -2.22 1.20
CA GLN A 46 15.52 -2.49 1.32
C GLN A 46 15.20 -3.08 2.70
N ARG A 47 14.19 -2.53 3.39
CA ARG A 47 13.77 -2.91 4.75
C ARG A 47 12.39 -3.55 4.82
N SER A 48 11.58 -3.38 3.79
CA SER A 48 10.26 -3.99 3.63
C SER A 48 10.16 -4.79 2.34
N GLU A 49 9.08 -5.55 2.19
CA GLU A 49 8.65 -5.98 0.85
C GLU A 49 8.11 -4.80 0.02
N TRP A 50 7.89 -5.03 -1.27
CA TRP A 50 7.18 -4.09 -2.13
C TRP A 50 5.67 -4.24 -1.91
N LEU A 51 5.01 -3.16 -1.51
CA LEU A 51 3.59 -3.10 -1.18
C LEU A 51 2.83 -2.48 -2.35
N GLN A 52 1.83 -3.18 -2.86
CA GLN A 52 1.06 -2.72 -4.02
C GLN A 52 0.01 -1.67 -3.64
N TYR A 53 -0.18 -0.67 -4.49
CA TYR A 53 -1.33 0.22 -4.44
C TYR A 53 -2.63 -0.53 -4.79
N THR A 54 -3.66 -0.36 -3.96
CA THR A 54 -4.92 -1.09 -4.10
C THR A 54 -5.83 -0.58 -5.22
N GLY A 55 -5.58 0.65 -5.71
CA GLY A 55 -6.51 1.36 -6.60
C GLY A 55 -7.59 2.18 -5.87
N LEU A 56 -7.61 2.15 -4.53
CA LEU A 56 -8.62 2.78 -3.70
C LEU A 56 -8.01 3.93 -2.87
N HIS A 57 -8.88 4.82 -2.40
CA HIS A 57 -8.53 5.90 -1.49
C HIS A 57 -9.41 5.81 -0.25
N ASP A 58 -8.88 6.22 0.90
CA ASP A 58 -9.65 6.32 2.14
C ASP A 58 -10.63 7.51 2.11
N LYS A 59 -11.35 7.76 3.22
CA LYS A 59 -12.34 8.85 3.31
C LYS A 59 -11.75 10.25 3.09
N ASP A 60 -10.46 10.43 3.34
CA ASP A 60 -9.73 11.69 3.23
C ASP A 60 -8.97 11.81 1.90
N GLY A 61 -9.07 10.80 1.03
CA GLY A 61 -8.45 10.77 -0.29
C GLY A 61 -7.01 10.26 -0.30
N HIS A 62 -6.51 9.67 0.78
CA HIS A 62 -5.20 9.04 0.81
C HIS A 62 -5.22 7.70 0.09
N GLU A 63 -4.18 7.43 -0.69
CA GLU A 63 -4.00 6.16 -1.39
C GLU A 63 -3.78 5.01 -0.40
N ILE A 64 -4.52 3.91 -0.60
CA ILE A 64 -4.39 2.72 0.22
C ILE A 64 -3.46 1.71 -0.46
N TYR A 65 -2.47 1.20 0.27
CA TYR A 65 -1.53 0.17 -0.15
C TYR A 65 -1.63 -1.07 0.73
N GLU A 66 -1.06 -2.18 0.27
CA GLU A 66 -0.79 -3.34 1.15
C GLU A 66 0.02 -2.91 2.38
N GLY A 67 -0.25 -3.57 3.52
CA GLY A 67 0.37 -3.30 4.81
C GLY A 67 -0.09 -2.02 5.50
N ASP A 68 -0.92 -1.19 4.87
CA ASP A 68 -1.48 -0.01 5.54
C ASP A 68 -2.41 -0.43 6.69
N LEU A 69 -2.35 0.34 7.76
CA LEU A 69 -3.20 0.22 8.93
C LEU A 69 -4.32 1.23 8.80
N LEU A 70 -5.56 0.74 8.80
CA LEU A 70 -6.75 1.54 8.64
C LEU A 70 -7.49 1.63 9.97
N GLN A 71 -7.84 2.84 10.40
CA GLN A 71 -8.86 3.03 11.42
C GLN A 71 -10.23 2.85 10.74
N TRP A 72 -11.01 1.88 11.22
CA TRP A 72 -12.36 1.64 10.73
C TRP A 72 -13.30 1.32 11.89
N ALA A 73 -14.24 2.25 12.14
CA ALA A 73 -15.03 2.26 13.38
C ALA A 73 -14.10 2.17 14.61
N ASP A 74 -14.27 1.15 15.46
CA ASP A 74 -13.46 0.92 16.66
C ASP A 74 -12.27 -0.03 16.44
N TYR A 75 -11.99 -0.40 15.19
CA TYR A 75 -10.95 -1.37 14.84
C TYR A 75 -9.78 -0.72 14.10
N ILE A 76 -8.58 -1.24 14.35
CA ILE A 76 -7.42 -1.05 13.47
C ILE A 76 -7.28 -2.32 12.65
N VAL A 77 -7.22 -2.18 11.33
CA VAL A 77 -7.11 -3.33 10.43
C VAL A 77 -5.96 -3.17 9.45
N GLU A 78 -5.26 -4.27 9.15
CA GLU A 78 -4.17 -4.30 8.17
C GLU A 78 -4.71 -4.68 6.78
N VAL A 79 -4.31 -3.92 5.76
CA VAL A 79 -4.60 -4.24 4.36
C VAL A 79 -3.65 -5.34 3.87
N VAL A 80 -4.19 -6.42 3.31
CA VAL A 80 -3.39 -7.52 2.74
C VAL A 80 -3.90 -7.92 1.36
N PHE A 81 -3.04 -8.54 0.56
CA PHE A 81 -3.45 -9.22 -0.67
C PHE A 81 -3.41 -10.74 -0.46
N ASP A 82 -4.57 -11.38 -0.50
CA ASP A 82 -4.70 -12.82 -0.36
C ASP A 82 -5.81 -13.36 -1.27
N SER A 83 -5.61 -14.57 -1.78
CA SER A 83 -6.59 -15.29 -2.60
C SER A 83 -7.12 -14.46 -3.80
N GLY A 84 -6.26 -13.62 -4.39
CA GLY A 84 -6.58 -12.80 -5.56
C GLY A 84 -7.36 -11.51 -5.26
N SER A 85 -7.38 -11.04 -4.01
CA SER A 85 -8.13 -9.84 -3.61
C SER A 85 -7.43 -9.07 -2.50
N PHE A 86 -7.67 -7.75 -2.45
CA PHE A 86 -7.33 -6.92 -1.31
C PHE A 86 -8.37 -7.09 -0.19
N LYS A 87 -7.88 -7.31 1.02
CA LYS A 87 -8.67 -7.62 2.21
C LYS A 87 -8.16 -6.87 3.43
N VAL A 88 -8.92 -6.90 4.52
CA VAL A 88 -8.55 -6.32 5.81
C VAL A 88 -8.54 -7.36 6.93
N LEU A 89 -7.41 -7.46 7.61
CA LEU A 89 -7.20 -8.31 8.78
C LEU A 89 -7.30 -7.50 10.06
N ASN A 90 -8.07 -7.99 11.03
CA ASN A 90 -8.09 -7.51 12.41
C ASN A 90 -7.39 -8.56 13.26
N ASP A 91 -6.23 -8.22 13.85
CA ASP A 91 -5.38 -9.15 14.62
C ASP A 91 -5.17 -10.50 13.91
N GLY A 92 -4.95 -10.47 12.59
CA GLY A 92 -4.75 -11.66 11.76
C GLY A 92 -5.98 -12.57 11.53
N ASN A 93 -7.17 -12.19 12.03
CA ASN A 93 -8.34 -13.07 12.11
C ASN A 93 -9.57 -12.65 11.27
N SER A 94 -9.57 -11.47 10.65
CA SER A 94 -10.65 -11.02 9.74
C SER A 94 -10.22 -11.17 8.29
N ASP A 95 -11.11 -11.56 7.37
CA ASP A 95 -10.80 -11.73 5.95
C ASP A 95 -11.81 -10.97 5.06
N MET A 96 -12.26 -9.80 5.52
CA MET A 96 -13.24 -9.00 4.80
C MET A 96 -12.57 -8.31 3.60
N LEU A 97 -13.27 -8.25 2.47
CA LEU A 97 -12.76 -7.50 1.30
C LEU A 97 -12.58 -6.02 1.67
N LEU A 98 -11.46 -5.44 1.22
CA LEU A 98 -11.09 -4.04 1.53
C LEU A 98 -12.21 -3.04 1.21
N TRP A 99 -12.92 -3.24 0.10
CA TRP A 99 -13.96 -2.31 -0.35
C TRP A 99 -15.09 -2.09 0.67
N TYR A 100 -15.29 -3.00 1.63
CA TYR A 100 -16.32 -2.84 2.67
C TYR A 100 -16.03 -1.69 3.63
N CYS A 101 -14.76 -1.42 3.96
CA CYS A 101 -14.40 -0.37 4.92
C CYS A 101 -14.05 0.98 4.27
N VAL A 102 -13.66 0.95 2.99
CA VAL A 102 -13.20 2.12 2.21
C VAL A 102 -14.06 3.38 2.34
N PRO A 103 -15.41 3.32 2.37
CA PRO A 103 -16.22 4.53 2.49
C PRO A 103 -15.99 5.32 3.79
N GLU A 104 -15.51 4.68 4.86
CA GLU A 104 -15.46 5.25 6.21
C GLU A 104 -14.08 5.12 6.88
N CYS A 105 -13.12 4.44 6.25
CA CYS A 105 -11.81 4.19 6.85
C CYS A 105 -10.85 5.37 6.66
N GLU A 106 -9.80 5.39 7.46
CA GLU A 106 -8.70 6.36 7.41
C GLU A 106 -7.37 5.61 7.51
N VAL A 107 -6.41 5.93 6.64
CA VAL A 107 -5.05 5.42 6.75
C VAL A 107 -4.37 6.10 7.93
N ILE A 108 -4.05 5.33 8.97
CA ILE A 108 -3.41 5.85 10.20
C ILE A 108 -1.94 5.47 10.31
N GLY A 109 -1.45 4.54 9.49
CA GLY A 109 -0.05 4.11 9.49
C GLY A 109 0.19 2.90 8.60
N ASN A 110 1.28 2.19 8.83
CA ASN A 110 1.64 0.97 8.09
C ASN A 110 2.34 -0.04 9.00
N LYS A 111 2.26 -1.34 8.70
CA LYS A 111 2.85 -2.44 9.50
C LYS A 111 4.37 -2.35 9.75
N TYR A 112 5.09 -1.53 8.97
CA TYR A 112 6.51 -1.27 9.18
C TYR A 112 6.79 -0.10 10.14
N GLU A 113 5.77 0.65 10.53
CA GLU A 113 5.83 1.69 11.55
C GLU A 113 5.68 1.06 12.94
N LYS A 114 6.41 1.57 13.93
CA LYS A 114 6.56 0.89 15.24
C LYS A 114 5.43 1.17 16.21
N ASP A 115 4.73 2.29 16.03
CA ASP A 115 3.87 2.88 17.06
C ASP A 115 2.38 2.50 16.91
N ILE A 116 2.01 1.81 15.83
CA ILE A 116 0.62 1.50 15.49
C ILE A 116 0.52 0.01 15.14
N LYS A 117 -0.49 -0.68 15.69
CA LYS A 117 -0.74 -2.11 15.44
C LYS A 117 -2.25 -2.39 15.33
N PRO A 118 -2.68 -3.37 14.52
CA PRO A 118 -4.02 -3.94 14.54
C PRO A 118 -4.43 -4.44 15.93
#